data_AF-A0AAU4FEL9-F1
#
_entry.id   AF-A0AAU4FEL9-F1
#
_cell.length_a   1.000
_cell.length_b   1.000
_cell.length_c   1.000
_cell.angle_alpha   90.00
_cell.angle_beta   90.00
_cell.angle_gamma   90.00
#
_symmetry.space_group_name_H-M   'P 1'
#
loop_
_entity.id
_entity.type
_entity.pdbx_description
1 polymer ?
#
loop_
_entity_poly.entity_id
_entity_poly.type
_entity_poly.pdbx_seq_one_letter_code
_entity_poly.pdbx_strand_id
1 'polypeptide(L)' 'MADRTSVLIGGAGPAGLVLGNLLRAAGIDTLVLERGGRDQVQARARAGFLGANSAGADRARPRHRDAA' A
#
# COMPACT_ATOMS: atom_id res chain seq x y z
N MET A 1 17.55 12.28 0.40
CA MET A 1 16.79 13.41 0.96
C MET A 1 15.37 13.26 0.46
N ALA A 2 14.44 12.85 1.33
CA ALA A 2 13.02 12.74 0.97
C ALA A 2 12.44 14.16 0.94
N ASP A 3 12.72 14.87 -0.15
CA ASP A 3 12.21 16.23 -0.33
C ASP A 3 10.72 16.11 -0.70
N ARG A 4 9.89 16.02 0.35
CA ARG A 4 8.42 15.92 0.36
C ARG A 4 7.81 14.71 -0.36
N THR A 5 7.70 13.61 0.38
CA THR A 5 6.62 12.65 0.16
C THR A 5 5.43 13.01 1.05
N SER A 6 4.21 13.00 0.50
CA SER A 6 3.00 13.36 1.26
C SER A 6 2.63 12.32 2.33
N VAL A 7 2.93 11.04 2.09
CA VAL A 7 2.63 9.95 3.03
C VAL A 7 3.80 8.97 3.14
N LEU A 8 4.24 8.71 4.36
CA LEU A 8 5.17 7.63 4.69
C LEU A 8 4.40 6.43 5.26
N ILE A 9 4.60 5.25 4.67
CA ILE A 9 4.02 3.98 5.14
C ILE A 9 5.14 3.15 5.78
N GLY A 10 5.04 2.93 7.09
CA GLY A 10 5.94 2.02 7.82
C GLY A 10 5.44 0.58 7.76
N GLY A 11 6.09 -0.24 6.92
CA GLY A 11 5.85 -1.67 6.78
C GLY A 11 5.43 -2.10 5.38
N ALA A 12 6.20 -2.99 4.74
CA ALA A 12 5.90 -3.59 3.44
C ALA A 12 5.11 -4.91 3.54
N GLY A 13 4.25 -5.02 4.55
CA GLY A 13 3.32 -6.14 4.67
C GLY A 13 2.07 -5.96 3.79
N PRO A 14 1.12 -6.92 3.80
CA PRO A 14 -0.08 -6.86 2.97
C PRO A 14 -0.88 -5.56 3.14
N ALA A 15 -1.09 -5.10 4.38
CA ALA A 15 -1.82 -3.86 4.64
C ALA A 15 -1.10 -2.62 4.08
N GLY A 16 0.23 -2.52 4.28
CA GLY A 16 1.02 -1.39 3.80
C GLY A 16 1.10 -1.34 2.28
N LEU A 17 1.21 -2.50 1.62
CA LEU A 17 1.22 -2.60 0.16
C LEU A 17 -0.16 -2.28 -0.45
N VAL A 18 -1.25 -2.76 0.16
CA VAL A 18 -2.61 -2.39 -0.27
C VAL A 18 -2.82 -0.88 -0.14
N LEU A 19 -2.44 -0.27 0.99
CA LEU A 19 -2.55 1.17 1.17
C LEU A 19 -1.69 1.94 0.16
N GLY A 20 -0.46 1.51 -0.08
CA GLY A 20 0.42 2.12 -1.08
C GLY A 20 -0.17 2.07 -2.49
N ASN A 21 -0.77 0.94 -2.87
CA ASN A 21 -1.45 0.79 -4.17
C ASN A 21 -2.66 1.72 -4.28
N LEU A 22 -3.46 1.83 -3.21
CA LEU A 22 -4.63 2.71 -3.18
C LEU A 22 -4.25 4.19 -3.29
N LEU A 23 -3.25 4.64 -2.52
CA LEU A 23 -2.78 6.03 -2.56
C LEU A 23 -2.13 6.35 -3.92
N ARG A 24 -1.36 5.43 -4.49
CA ARG A 24 -0.83 5.56 -5.86
C ARG A 24 -1.96 5.67 -6.89
N ALA A 25 -3.02 4.87 -6.77
CA ALA A 25 -4.17 4.93 -7.68
C ALA A 25 -4.93 6.27 -7.55
N ALA A 26 -4.91 6.88 -6.37
CA ALA A 26 -5.46 8.22 -6.11
C ALA A 26 -4.51 9.37 -6.52
N GLY A 27 -3.32 9.08 -7.04
CA GLY A 27 -2.33 10.09 -7.44
C GLY A 27 -1.59 10.76 -6.29
N ILE A 28 -1.59 10.15 -5.09
CA ILE A 28 -0.89 10.67 -3.91
C ILE A 28 0.53 10.12 -3.89
N ASP A 29 1.53 10.99 -3.70
CA ASP A 29 2.92 10.56 -3.58
C ASP A 29 3.16 9.88 -2.22
N THR A 30 3.71 8.67 -2.27
CA THR A 30 3.88 7.82 -1.09
C THR A 30 5.19 7.04 -1.11
N LEU A 31 5.79 6.88 0.07
CA LEU A 31 7.01 6.11 0.29
C LEU A 31 6.69 4.96 1.25
N VAL A 32 7.04 3.73 0.87
CA VAL A 32 6.95 2.56 1.76
C VAL A 32 8.34 2.23 2.27
N LEU A 33 8.50 2.19 3.60
CA LEU A 33 9.73 1.78 4.25
C LEU A 33 9.51 0.48 5.01
N GLU A 34 10.43 -0.46 4.90
CA GLU A 34 10.42 -1.69 5.69
C GLU A 34 11.80 -1.99 6.27
N ARG A 35 11.80 -2.51 7.50
CA ARG A 35 13.03 -2.83 8.21
C ARG A 35 13.75 -4.04 7.60
N GLY A 36 12.98 -5.01 7.11
CA GLY A 36 13.52 -6.22 6.50
C GLY A 36 13.90 -6.00 5.04
N GLY A 37 14.96 -6.69 4.59
CA GLY A 37 15.30 -6.76 3.18
C GLY A 37 14.21 -7.46 2.36
N ARG A 38 14.23 -7.25 1.03
CA ARG A 38 13.23 -7.82 0.11
C ARG A 38 13.05 -9.33 0.30
N ASP A 39 14.14 -10.09 0.37
CA ASP A 39 14.09 -11.54 0.52
C ASP A 39 13.46 -11.96 1.86
N GLN A 40 13.75 -11.23 2.94
CA GLN A 40 13.15 -11.48 4.26
C GLN A 40 11.65 -11.20 4.30
N VAL A 41 11.20 -10.20 3.53
CA VAL A 41 9.78 -9.84 3.40
C VAL A 41 9.05 -10.86 2.55
N GLN A 42 9.63 -11.28 1.42
CA GLN A 42 9.01 -12.21 0.47
C GLN A 42 8.96 -13.65 0.97
N ALA A 43 9.99 -14.10 1.69
CA ALA A 43 10.06 -15.47 2.19
C ALA A 43 9.05 -15.79 3.31
N ARG A 44 8.32 -14.79 3.81
CA ARG A 44 7.39 -14.96 4.94
C ARG A 44 5.98 -14.52 4.54
N ALA A 45 5.10 -15.48 4.32
CA ALA A 45 3.67 -15.22 4.29
C ALA A 45 3.23 -14.72 5.69
N ARG A 46 3.05 -13.40 5.84
CA ARG A 46 2.63 -12.77 7.11
C ARG A 46 1.11 -12.65 7.26
N ALA A 47 0.35 -12.91 6.20
CA ALA A 47 -1.10 -13.01 6.24
C ALA A 47 -1.54 -14.41 5.81
N GLY A 48 -2.43 -15.02 6.58
CA GLY A 48 -2.99 -16.34 6.30
C GLY A 48 -4.26 -16.26 5.46
N PHE A 49 -5.32 -15.66 6.02
CA PHE A 49 -6.61 -15.49 5.35
C PHE A 49 -6.96 -14.01 5.22
N LEU A 50 -7.44 -13.62 4.04
CA LEU A 50 -7.99 -12.29 3.80
C LEU A 50 -9.51 -12.43 3.67
N GLY A 51 -10.25 -11.87 4.62
CA GLY A 51 -11.70 -11.77 4.52
C GLY A 51 -12.12 -10.91 3.32
N ALA A 52 -13.37 -11.07 2.87
CA ALA A 52 -13.89 -10.41 1.67
C ALA A 52 -13.67 -8.88 1.66
N ASN A 53 -13.82 -8.22 2.82
CA ASN A 53 -13.62 -6.77 2.94
C ASN A 53 -12.15 -6.36 2.71
N SER A 54 -11.20 -7.16 3.19
CA SER A 54 -9.77 -6.92 3.01
C SER A 54 -9.32 -7.24 1.59
N ALA A 55 -9.82 -8.35 1.01
CA ALA A 55 -9.52 -8.73 -0.37
C ALA A 55 -10.12 -7.74 -1.39
N GLY A 56 -11.27 -7.15 -1.07
CA GLY A 56 -11.92 -6.14 -1.91
C GLY A 56 -11.21 -4.78 -1.95
N ALA A 57 -10.33 -4.50 -0.99
CA ALA A 57 -9.65 -3.20 -0.89
C ALA A 57 -8.71 -2.92 -2.06
N ASP A 58 -8.05 -3.94 -2.62
CA ASP A 58 -7.15 -3.79 -3.79
C ASP A 58 -7.93 -3.75 -5.13
N ARG A 59 -9.26 -3.89 -5.11
CA ARG A 59 -10.05 -3.72 -6.34
C ARG A 59 -10.03 -2.25 -6.72
N ALA A 60 -9.51 -1.96 -7.91
CA ALA A 60 -9.57 -0.64 -8.51
C ALA A 60 -11.01 -0.12 -8.49
N ARG A 61 -11.33 0.80 -7.57
CA ARG A 61 -12.59 1.52 -7.61
C ARG A 61 -12.54 2.53 -8.76
N PRO A 62 -13.66 2.76 -9.47
CA PRO A 62 -13.72 3.76 -10.53
C PRO A 62 -13.20 5.10 -9.99
N ARG A 63 -12.38 5.77 -10.81
CA ARG A 63 -11.81 7.07 -10.48
C ARG A 63 -12.97 7.99 -10.07
N HIS A 64 -12.93 8.50 -8.85
CA HIS A 64 -13.73 9.67 -8.49
C HIS A 64 -13.11 10.86 -9.25
N ARG A 65 -13.31 10.90 -10.56
CA ARG A 65 -13.21 12.12 -11.34
C ARG A 65 -14.33 12.99 -10.78
N ASP A 66 -13.92 14.00 -10.02
CA ASP A 66 -14.62 15.24 -9.71
C ASP A 66 -14.47 15.56 -8.22
N ALA A 67 -13.42 16.33 -7.95
CA ALA A 67 -13.46 17.43 -7.00
C ALA A 67 -12.67 18.55 -7.66
N ALA A 68 -13.40 19.34 -8.46
CA ALA A 68 -13.01 20.70 -8.82
C ALA A 68 -13.04 21.58 -7.55
#